data_AF-A0A6N9R805-F1
#
_entry.id   AF-A0A6N9R805-F1
#
_cell.length_a   1.000
_cell.length_b   1.000
_cell.length_c   1.000
_cell.angle_alpha   90.00
_cell.angle_beta   90.00
_cell.angle_gamma   90.00
#
_symmetry.space_group_name_H-M   'P 1'
#
loop_
_entity.id
_entity.type
_entity.pdbx_description
1 polymer ?
#
loop_
_entity_poly.entity_id
_entity_poly.type
_entity_poly.pdbx_seq_one_letter_code
_entity_poly.pdbx_strand_id
1 'polypeptide(L)' 'IAVVDSAAVAVLLALKRRAKEAGRPLAFTNLPPPLRALAELYDVESFLAPS' A
#
# COMPACT_ATOMS: atom_id res chain seq x y z
N ILE A 1 17.38 -7.35 6.22
CA ILE A 1 15.93 -7.46 6.52
C ILE A 1 15.35 -6.08 6.27
N ALA A 2 14.50 -5.90 5.27
CA ALA A 2 13.81 -4.63 5.06
C ALA A 2 12.73 -4.52 6.14
N VAL A 3 12.97 -3.66 7.14
CA VAL A 3 12.00 -3.38 8.20
C VAL A 3 10.93 -2.48 7.57
N VAL A 4 9.75 -3.04 7.37
CA VAL A 4 8.58 -2.25 6.98
C VAL A 4 7.99 -1.72 8.28
N ASP A 5 7.96 -0.41 8.43
CA ASP A 5 7.33 0.28 9.53
C ASP A 5 5.96 0.83 9.11
N SER A 6 5.19 1.34 10.07
CA SER A 6 3.90 1.99 9.80
C SER A 6 4.02 3.19 8.86
N ALA A 7 5.18 3.84 8.80
CA ALA A 7 5.46 4.94 7.89
C ALA A 7 5.50 4.48 6.43
N ALA A 8 6.10 3.32 6.15
CA ALA A 8 6.09 2.73 4.81
C ALA A 8 4.66 2.48 4.28
N VAL A 9 3.75 1.98 5.15
CA VAL A 9 2.33 1.79 4.80
C VAL A 9 1.65 3.13 4.52
N ALA A 10 1.89 4.15 5.35
CA ALA A 10 1.33 5.48 5.16
C ALA A 10 1.76 6.12 3.82
N VAL A 11 3.01 5.91 3.40
CA VAL A 11 3.53 6.38 2.12
C VAL A 11 2.82 5.69 0.95
N LEU A 12 2.63 4.37 1.00
CA LEU A 12 1.93 3.63 -0.06
C LEU A 12 0.47 4.08 -0.22
N LEU A 13 -0.22 4.32 0.90
CA LEU A 13 -1.59 4.84 0.88
C LEU A 13 -1.66 6.27 0.32
N ALA A 14 -0.72 7.14 0.71
CA ALA A 14 -0.63 8.49 0.17
C ALA A 14 -0.38 8.49 -1.35
N LEU A 15 0.45 7.58 -1.83
CA LEU A 15 0.72 7.40 -3.26
C LEU A 15 -0.54 6.93 -4.00
N LYS A 16 -1.26 5.91 -3.50
CA LYS A 16 -2.49 5.44 -4.16
C LYS A 16 -3.58 6.51 -4.16
N ARG A 17 -3.73 7.27 -3.06
CA ARG A 17 -4.67 8.39 -2.98
C ARG A 17 -4.35 9.44 -4.03
N ARG A 18 -3.08 9.89 -4.12
CA ARG A 18 -2.64 10.89 -5.10
C ARG A 18 -2.81 10.40 -6.53
N ALA A 19 -2.55 9.12 -6.78
CA ALA A 19 -2.73 8.51 -8.09
C ALA A 19 -4.22 8.49 -8.51
N LYS A 20 -5.12 8.16 -7.57
CA LYS A 20 -6.57 8.26 -7.76
C LYS A 20 -7.03 9.70 -8.04
N GLU A 21 -6.54 10.68 -7.29
CA GLU A 21 -6.83 12.11 -7.51
C GLU A 21 -6.34 12.60 -8.88
N ALA A 22 -5.22 12.06 -9.36
CA ALA A 22 -4.69 12.36 -10.69
C ALA A 22 -5.37 11.59 -11.83
N GLY A 23 -6.40 10.79 -11.55
CA GLY A 23 -7.06 9.94 -12.57
C GLY A 23 -6.15 8.84 -13.13
N ARG A 24 -5.06 8.50 -12.45
CA ARG A 24 -4.07 7.51 -12.87
C ARG A 24 -4.05 6.38 -11.85
N PRO A 25 -4.80 5.29 -12.04
CA PRO A 25 -4.84 4.21 -11.07
C PRO A 25 -3.44 3.62 -10.85
N LEU A 26 -3.06 3.46 -9.58
CA LEU A 26 -1.79 2.86 -9.17
C LEU A 26 -2.07 1.47 -8.61
N ALA A 27 -1.52 0.46 -9.27
CA ALA A 27 -1.52 -0.92 -8.80
C ALA A 27 -0.12 -1.27 -8.29
N PHE A 28 -0.06 -1.83 -7.08
CA PHE A 28 1.19 -2.37 -6.56
C PHE A 28 1.29 -3.85 -6.94
N THR A 29 2.34 -4.22 -7.66
CA THR A 29 2.64 -5.61 -8.01
C THR A 29 3.77 -6.14 -7.13
N ASN A 30 3.72 -7.43 -6.80
CA ASN A 30 4.76 -8.10 -6.01
C ASN A 30 5.02 -7.48 -4.62
N LEU A 31 3.94 -7.14 -3.88
CA LEU A 31 4.07 -6.63 -2.51
C LEU A 31 4.84 -7.63 -1.63
N PRO A 32 5.92 -7.22 -0.95
CA PRO A 32 6.65 -8.08 -0.03
C PRO A 32 5.72 -8.66 1.06
N PRO A 33 5.89 -9.92 1.49
CA PRO A 33 5.05 -10.53 2.53
C PRO A 33 4.91 -9.70 3.82
N PRO A 34 5.96 -9.02 4.34
CA PRO A 34 5.83 -8.17 5.53
C PRO A 34 4.92 -6.96 5.33
N LEU A 35 4.88 -6.42 4.11
CA LEU A 35 4.03 -5.29 3.75
C LEU A 35 2.55 -5.70 3.69
N ARG A 36 2.28 -6.93 3.23
CA ARG A 36 0.93 -7.49 3.23
C ARG A 36 0.42 -7.72 4.64
N ALA A 37 1.24 -8.34 5.50
CA ALA A 37 0.87 -8.58 6.90
C ALA A 37 0.57 -7.27 7.66
N LEU A 38 1.32 -6.19 7.38
CA LEU A 38 1.03 -4.88 7.97
C LEU A 38 -0.23 -4.24 7.38
N ALA A 39 -0.47 -4.38 6.08
CA ALA A 39 -1.70 -3.88 5.47
C ALA A 39 -2.95 -4.59 6.01
N GLU A 40 -2.86 -5.91 6.25
CA GLU A 40 -3.90 -6.69 6.95
C GLU A 40 -4.07 -6.22 8.40
N LEU A 41 -2.96 -6.04 9.14
CA LEU A 41 -2.98 -5.57 10.53
C LEU A 41 -3.63 -4.19 10.69
N TYR A 42 -3.42 -3.31 9.71
CA TYR A 42 -4.01 -1.97 9.68
C TYR A 42 -5.36 -1.91 8.95
N ASP A 43 -5.90 -3.06 8.49
CA ASP A 43 -7.16 -3.18 7.75
C ASP A 43 -7.22 -2.30 6.48
N VAL A 44 -6.05 -2.09 5.86
CA VAL A 44 -5.87 -1.28 4.65
C VAL A 44 -5.51 -2.12 3.42
N GLU A 45 -5.57 -3.44 3.52
CA GLU A 45 -5.29 -4.36 2.42
C GLU A 45 -6.18 -4.09 1.20
N SER A 46 -7.46 -3.76 1.42
CA SER A 46 -8.41 -3.37 0.37
C SER A 46 -7.97 -2.11 -0.39
N PHE A 47 -7.22 -1.22 0.27
CA PHE A 47 -6.59 -0.08 -0.38
C PHE A 47 -5.28 -0.44 -1.07
N LEU A 48 -4.72 -1.63 -0.97
CA LEU A 48 -3.51 -2.03 -1.69
C LEU A 48 -3.78 -3.10 -2.76
N ALA A 49 -4.95 -3.72 -2.72
CA ALA A 49 -5.40 -4.65 -3.75
C ALA A 49 -5.35 -3.99 -5.15
N PRO A 50 -4.89 -4.75 -6.17
CA PRO A 50 -4.97 -4.32 -7.56
C PRO A 50 -6.46 -4.16 -7.95
N SER A 51 -6.80 -3.00 -8.49
CA SER A 51 -8.10 -2.68 -9.08
C SER A 51 -8.21 -3.21 -10.50
#